data_AF-A0A9W9RIM9-F1
#
_entry.id   AF-A0A9W9RIM9-F1
#
_cell.length_a   1.000
_cell.length_b   1.000
_cell.length_c   1.000
_cell.angle_alpha   90.00
_cell.angle_beta   90.00
_cell.angle_gamma   90.00
#
_symmetry.space_group_name_H-M   'P 1'
#
loop_
_entity.id
_entity.type
_entity.pdbx_description
1 polymer ?
#
loop_
_entity_poly.entity_id
_entity_poly.type
_entity_poly.pdbx_seq_one_letter_code
_entity_poly.pdbx_strand_id
1 'polypeptide(L)'
;MYFSKTLASAALLVLPAYAAFPVASVEFQSWESCPVGAPALGEPKFKAAVTATPATCDKTTVNRDWSIDNYAFKVYLDTKDALLCSGVTIWNNDDCSGEPVSFLPFDGEPVVQGQCLPDILDPGYVSFRLDCFGFPGGPGGPGGAGSSAGPEISDGPESSDGPADY
;
A
#
# COMPACT_ATOMS: atom_id res chain seq x y z
N MET A 1 -18.92 19.78 50.40
CA MET A 1 -19.22 19.80 48.96
C MET A 1 -17.90 19.94 48.20
N TYR A 2 -17.81 19.38 46.99
CA TYR A 2 -16.61 19.14 46.16
C TYR A 2 -15.94 17.78 46.38
N PHE A 3 -16.14 16.87 45.42
CA PHE A 3 -15.09 16.23 44.64
C PHE A 3 -15.78 15.50 43.46
N SER A 4 -16.01 16.23 42.37
CA SER A 4 -16.38 15.63 41.09
C SER A 4 -15.12 15.02 40.48
N LYS A 5 -14.98 13.70 40.56
CA LYS A 5 -13.94 12.93 39.85
C LYS A 5 -14.55 11.63 39.37
N THR A 6 -14.95 11.61 38.10
CA THR A 6 -14.74 10.52 37.12
C THR A 6 -15.61 10.78 35.88
N LEU A 7 -15.10 11.59 34.96
CA LEU A 7 -15.44 11.48 33.54
C LEU A 7 -14.24 10.81 32.88
N ALA A 8 -14.26 9.49 32.84
CA ALA A 8 -13.38 8.71 31.97
C ALA A 8 -13.93 7.29 31.95
N SER A 9 -14.60 6.91 30.86
CA SER A 9 -14.28 5.69 30.12
C SER A 9 -15.34 5.39 29.07
N ALA A 10 -14.82 4.85 27.96
CA ALA A 10 -15.53 4.22 26.84
C ALA A 10 -15.99 5.12 25.68
N ALA A 11 -15.04 5.78 25.00
CA ALA A 11 -15.10 5.83 23.54
C ALA A 11 -14.66 4.45 22.99
N LEU A 12 -15.54 3.44 23.09
CA LEU A 12 -15.32 2.09 22.55
C LEU A 12 -16.53 1.63 21.74
N LEU A 13 -17.03 2.44 20.80
CA LEU A 13 -18.12 2.04 19.91
C LEU A 13 -18.03 2.69 18.52
N VAL A 14 -16.87 2.62 17.86
CA VAL A 14 -16.78 2.90 16.41
C VAL A 14 -16.14 1.71 15.68
N LEU A 15 -16.74 0.52 15.78
CA LEU A 15 -16.32 -0.61 14.93
C LEU A 15 -17.46 -1.53 14.41
N PRO A 16 -18.69 -1.08 14.08
CA PRO A 16 -19.60 -1.96 13.34
C PRO A 16 -19.37 -1.93 11.82
N ALA A 17 -18.66 -0.94 11.27
CA ALA A 17 -18.52 -0.78 9.81
C ALA A 17 -17.45 -1.71 9.18
N TYR A 18 -16.49 -2.20 9.96
CA TYR A 18 -15.36 -2.99 9.47
C TYR A 18 -15.52 -4.50 9.66
N ALA A 19 -16.59 -4.95 10.32
CA ALA A 19 -16.76 -6.35 10.73
C ALA A 19 -16.93 -7.37 9.57
N ALA A 20 -16.88 -6.90 8.32
CA ALA A 20 -17.02 -7.73 7.13
C ALA A 20 -15.91 -7.48 6.08
N PHE A 21 -14.92 -6.65 6.39
CA PHE A 21 -13.84 -6.33 5.45
C PHE A 21 -12.49 -6.78 5.99
N PRO A 22 -11.57 -7.19 5.11
CA PRO A 22 -10.15 -7.27 5.44
C PRO A 22 -9.66 -5.91 5.94
N VAL A 23 -8.96 -5.93 7.07
CA VAL A 23 -8.38 -4.75 7.71
C VAL A 23 -6.89 -4.96 7.94
N ALA A 24 -6.11 -3.92 7.63
CA ALA A 24 -4.71 -3.80 7.98
C ALA A 24 -4.41 -2.41 8.53
N SER A 25 -3.40 -2.32 9.40
CA SER A 25 -2.86 -1.06 9.88
C SER A 25 -1.57 -0.76 9.13
N VAL A 26 -1.52 0.39 8.46
CA VAL A 26 -0.33 0.90 7.79
C VAL A 26 0.34 1.93 8.70
N GLU A 27 1.55 1.62 9.13
CA GLU A 27 2.46 2.56 9.77
C GLU A 27 3.27 3.26 8.68
N PHE A 28 2.93 4.50 8.41
CA PHE A 28 3.69 5.40 7.55
C PHE A 28 4.87 5.99 8.33
N GLN A 29 6.08 5.76 7.81
CA GLN A 29 7.34 6.08 8.47
C GLN A 29 8.07 7.15 7.66
N SER A 30 8.44 8.25 8.32
CA SER A 30 9.29 9.30 7.74
C SER A 30 10.72 9.17 8.27
N TRP A 31 11.68 9.16 7.37
CA TRP A 31 13.09 8.90 7.64
C TRP A 31 13.96 10.07 7.22
N GLU A 32 14.96 10.39 8.04
CA GLU A 32 15.98 11.37 7.64
C GLU A 32 16.84 10.82 6.50
N SER A 33 17.21 9.55 6.59
CA SER A 33 17.89 8.84 5.53
C SER A 33 17.67 7.34 5.70
N CYS A 34 17.40 6.63 4.62
CA CYS A 34 17.50 5.17 4.56
C CYS A 34 17.99 4.69 3.18
N PRO A 35 18.52 3.46 3.06
CA PRO A 35 18.99 2.95 1.78
C PRO A 35 17.80 2.66 0.86
N VAL A 36 17.60 3.50 -0.15
CA VAL A 36 16.49 3.39 -1.12
C VAL A 36 16.48 2.00 -1.78
N GLY A 37 15.30 1.37 -1.83
CA GLY A 37 15.08 0.03 -2.38
C GLY A 37 15.41 -1.11 -1.41
N ALA A 38 16.02 -0.83 -0.26
CA ALA A 38 16.22 -1.80 0.81
C ALA A 38 15.13 -1.65 1.89
N PRO A 39 14.86 -2.69 2.70
CA PRO A 39 14.01 -2.54 3.88
C PRO A 39 14.50 -1.40 4.78
N ALA A 40 13.59 -0.53 5.24
CA ALA A 40 13.94 0.51 6.19
C ALA A 40 14.17 -0.11 7.58
N LEU A 41 15.40 -0.03 8.08
CA LEU A 41 15.81 -0.60 9.36
C LEU A 41 16.20 0.50 10.35
N GLY A 42 15.77 0.37 11.61
CA GLY A 42 16.03 1.34 12.66
C GLY A 42 14.74 1.99 13.19
N GLU A 43 14.87 3.19 13.76
CA GLU A 43 13.73 3.97 14.25
C GLU A 43 13.49 5.18 13.34
N PRO A 44 12.31 5.30 12.70
CA PRO A 44 11.98 6.47 11.90
C PRO A 44 11.79 7.70 12.78
N LYS A 45 11.96 8.88 12.18
CA LYS A 45 11.81 10.15 12.88
C LYS A 45 10.35 10.44 13.23
N PHE A 46 9.43 10.10 12.33
CA PHE A 46 8.00 10.22 12.55
C PHE A 46 7.27 8.96 12.11
N LYS A 47 6.19 8.65 12.82
CA LYS A 47 5.28 7.55 12.51
C LYS A 47 3.85 8.07 12.52
N ALA A 48 3.04 7.63 11.55
CA ALA A 48 1.60 7.80 11.56
C ALA A 48 0.95 6.46 11.24
N ALA A 49 -0.09 6.10 11.99
CA ALA A 49 -0.86 4.88 11.73
C ALA A 49 -2.16 5.23 11.03
N VAL A 50 -2.49 4.47 9.98
CA VAL A 50 -3.76 4.58 9.26
C VAL A 50 -4.31 3.19 9.01
N THR A 51 -5.61 3.03 9.13
CA THR A 51 -6.29 1.76 8.82
C THR A 51 -6.56 1.71 7.33
N ALA A 52 -6.28 0.59 6.68
CA ALA A 52 -6.58 0.34 5.28
C ALA A 52 -7.56 -0.83 5.16
N THR A 53 -8.52 -0.67 4.25
CA THR A 53 -9.50 -1.71 3.87
C THR A 53 -9.62 -1.74 2.35
N PRO A 54 -10.21 -2.78 1.74
CA PRO A 54 -10.45 -2.77 0.31
C PRO A 54 -11.59 -1.83 -0.10
N ALA A 55 -12.41 -1.36 0.84
CA ALA A 55 -13.55 -0.50 0.55
C ALA A 55 -13.23 1.00 0.66
N THR A 56 -12.30 1.36 1.55
CA THR A 56 -11.99 2.76 1.90
C THR A 56 -10.69 3.24 1.24
N CYS A 57 -10.55 4.56 1.13
CA CYS A 57 -9.31 5.23 0.74
C CYS A 57 -8.86 6.11 1.91
N ASP A 58 -8.40 5.46 2.98
CA ASP A 58 -7.98 6.15 4.18
C ASP A 58 -6.59 6.77 3.98
N LYS A 59 -6.35 7.91 4.62
CA LYS A 59 -5.20 8.76 4.32
C LYS A 59 -4.52 9.33 5.55
N THR A 60 -3.26 9.70 5.38
CA THR A 60 -2.48 10.45 6.37
C THR A 60 -1.71 11.57 5.71
N THR A 61 -1.29 12.56 6.49
CA THR A 61 -0.52 13.70 5.98
C THR A 61 0.93 13.30 5.75
N VAL A 62 1.49 13.74 4.62
CA VAL A 62 2.93 13.59 4.34
C VAL A 62 3.71 14.57 5.22
N ASN A 63 4.59 14.05 6.09
CA ASN A 63 5.44 14.90 6.91
C ASN A 63 6.64 15.41 6.09
N ARG A 64 6.80 16.73 6.05
CA ARG A 64 7.75 17.50 5.23
C ARG A 64 8.75 18.28 6.08
N ASP A 65 9.05 17.79 7.29
CA ASP A 65 10.17 18.36 8.05
C ASP A 65 11.42 18.39 7.15
N TRP A 66 12.17 19.49 7.17
CA TRP A 66 13.30 19.78 6.28
C TRP A 66 14.43 18.73 6.34
N SER A 67 14.40 17.88 7.35
CA SER A 67 15.34 16.79 7.56
C SER A 67 14.85 15.43 7.05
N ILE A 68 13.65 15.33 6.46
CA ILE A 68 13.08 14.09 5.93
C ILE A 68 13.36 13.99 4.43
N ASP A 69 14.14 12.97 4.04
CA ASP A 69 14.45 12.70 2.63
C ASP A 69 13.87 11.36 2.14
N ASN A 70 13.33 10.54 3.05
CA ASN A 70 12.86 9.20 2.73
C ASN A 70 11.59 8.80 3.47
N TYR A 71 10.89 7.85 2.87
CA TYR A 71 9.65 7.29 3.40
C TYR A 71 9.67 5.78 3.37
N ALA A 72 8.97 5.14 4.29
CA ALA A 72 8.72 3.71 4.25
C ALA A 72 7.34 3.40 4.83
N PHE A 73 6.85 2.21 4.53
CA PHE A 73 5.57 1.73 5.05
C PHE A 73 5.78 0.40 5.72
N LYS A 74 5.17 0.22 6.89
CA LYS A 74 5.10 -1.06 7.57
C LYS A 74 3.65 -1.42 7.79
N VAL A 75 3.26 -2.63 7.41
CA VAL A 75 1.86 -3.06 7.44
C VAL A 75 1.69 -4.17 8.45
N TYR A 76 0.64 -4.09 9.25
CA TYR A 76 0.18 -5.11 10.18
C TYR A 76 -1.18 -5.62 9.68
N LEU A 77 -1.28 -6.92 9.40
CA LEU A 77 -2.52 -7.54 8.95
C LEU A 77 -3.38 -7.85 10.17
N ASP A 78 -4.30 -6.93 10.49
CA ASP A 78 -5.09 -6.97 11.73
C ASP A 78 -6.14 -8.09 11.75
N THR A 79 -6.50 -8.58 10.57
CA THR A 79 -7.55 -9.58 10.36
C THR A 79 -7.02 -10.75 9.54
N LYS A 80 -7.56 -11.95 9.76
CA LYS A 80 -7.07 -13.18 9.08
C LYS A 80 -7.33 -13.16 7.57
N ASP A 81 -8.42 -12.53 7.15
CA ASP A 81 -8.78 -12.34 5.75
C ASP A 81 -7.89 -11.32 5.04
N ALA A 82 -7.21 -10.42 5.76
CA ALA A 82 -6.19 -9.55 5.16
C ALA A 82 -4.96 -10.32 4.64
N LEU A 83 -4.71 -11.54 5.14
CA LEU A 83 -3.68 -12.46 4.58
C LEU A 83 -4.02 -12.95 3.17
N LEU A 84 -5.28 -12.80 2.72
CA LEU A 84 -5.73 -13.17 1.38
C LEU A 84 -5.61 -12.02 0.38
N CYS A 85 -5.22 -10.83 0.84
CA CYS A 85 -4.97 -9.67 -0.01
C CYS A 85 -3.57 -9.75 -0.60
N SER A 86 -3.39 -9.21 -1.81
CA SER A 86 -2.12 -9.21 -2.53
C SER A 86 -1.15 -8.14 -2.02
N GLY A 87 -1.66 -7.08 -1.38
CA GLY A 87 -0.82 -6.02 -0.86
C GLY A 87 -1.62 -4.81 -0.38
N VAL A 88 -0.90 -3.71 -0.17
CA VAL A 88 -1.47 -2.37 -0.03
C VAL A 88 -0.98 -1.49 -1.17
N THR A 89 -1.91 -0.81 -1.80
CA THR A 89 -1.62 0.16 -2.86
C THR A 89 -1.64 1.56 -2.26
N ILE A 90 -0.75 2.43 -2.75
CA ILE A 90 -0.45 3.74 -2.18
C ILE A 90 -0.61 4.82 -3.25
N TRP A 91 -1.26 5.93 -2.92
CA TRP A 91 -1.52 7.04 -3.84
C TRP A 91 -1.13 8.41 -3.26
N ASN A 92 -0.73 9.32 -4.15
CA ASN A 92 -0.49 10.75 -3.89
C ASN A 92 -1.74 11.62 -4.06
N ASN A 93 -2.92 11.08 -3.74
CA ASN A 93 -4.18 11.80 -3.77
C ASN A 93 -5.06 11.29 -2.64
N ASP A 94 -6.24 11.89 -2.45
CA ASP A 94 -7.13 11.56 -1.34
C ASP A 94 -8.31 10.65 -1.69
N ASP A 95 -8.39 10.20 -2.93
CA ASP A 95 -9.51 9.40 -3.44
C ASP A 95 -9.08 8.04 -4.04
N CYS A 96 -7.78 7.73 -4.02
CA CYS A 96 -7.21 6.48 -4.55
C CYS A 96 -7.57 6.27 -6.03
N SER A 97 -7.60 7.36 -6.79
CA SER A 97 -7.86 7.36 -8.23
C SER A 97 -6.56 7.43 -9.04
N GLY A 98 -6.62 7.03 -10.31
CA GLY A 98 -5.49 7.13 -11.23
C GLY A 98 -4.37 6.13 -10.93
N GLU A 99 -3.14 6.52 -11.28
CA GLU A 99 -1.95 5.67 -11.13
C GLU A 99 -1.41 5.72 -9.69
N PRO A 100 -1.18 4.55 -9.05
CA PRO A 100 -0.59 4.52 -7.73
C PRO A 100 0.89 4.90 -7.75
N VAL A 101 1.38 5.50 -6.67
CA VAL A 101 2.79 5.86 -6.53
C VAL A 101 3.65 4.67 -6.09
N SER A 102 3.05 3.72 -5.37
CA SER A 102 3.75 2.54 -4.87
C SER A 102 2.77 1.40 -4.57
N PHE A 103 3.28 0.19 -4.57
CA PHE A 103 2.58 -1.02 -4.12
C PHE A 103 3.49 -1.80 -3.18
N LEU A 104 2.95 -2.21 -2.04
CA LEU A 104 3.65 -3.06 -1.08
C LEU A 104 2.99 -4.45 -1.08
N PRO A 105 3.61 -5.46 -1.71
CA PRO A 105 3.05 -6.81 -1.77
C PRO A 105 3.07 -7.48 -0.40
N PHE A 106 2.11 -8.38 -0.18
CA PHE A 106 2.09 -9.28 0.98
C PHE A 106 2.50 -10.68 0.55
N ASP A 107 3.52 -11.22 1.22
CA ASP A 107 4.02 -12.58 0.96
C ASP A 107 3.45 -13.59 1.98
N GLY A 108 2.22 -13.35 2.47
CA GLY A 108 1.56 -14.20 3.48
C GLY A 108 2.04 -14.00 4.93
N GLU A 109 2.88 -13.00 5.17
CA GLU A 109 3.36 -12.63 6.50
C GLU A 109 2.39 -11.67 7.22
N PRO A 110 2.16 -11.83 8.54
CA PRO A 110 1.23 -10.97 9.29
C PRO A 110 1.76 -9.54 9.48
N VAL A 111 3.06 -9.33 9.30
CA VAL A 111 3.71 -8.02 9.37
C VAL A 111 4.68 -7.91 8.20
N VAL A 112 4.53 -6.86 7.40
CA VAL A 112 5.34 -6.64 6.20
C VAL A 112 6.05 -5.30 6.32
N GLN A 113 7.37 -5.31 6.15
CA GLN A 113 8.17 -4.08 6.07
C GLN A 113 8.43 -3.74 4.60
N GLY A 114 7.97 -2.57 4.19
CA GLY A 114 8.24 -2.03 2.87
C GLY A 114 9.66 -1.52 2.72
N GLN A 115 10.02 -1.33 1.45
CA GLN A 115 11.29 -0.71 1.08
C GLN A 115 11.30 0.78 1.43
N CYS A 116 12.50 1.29 1.68
CA CYS A 116 12.76 2.71 1.74
C CYS A 116 12.54 3.33 0.36
N LEU A 117 11.72 4.37 0.30
CA LEU A 117 11.40 5.14 -0.88
C LEU A 117 12.13 6.48 -0.84
N PRO A 118 12.52 7.04 -2.00
CA PRO A 118 12.95 8.43 -2.08
C PRO A 118 11.79 9.38 -1.74
N ASP A 119 12.07 10.69 -1.65
CA ASP A 119 11.04 11.73 -1.58
C ASP A 119 10.23 11.83 -2.89
N ILE A 120 9.36 10.84 -3.11
CA ILE A 120 8.45 10.72 -4.26
C ILE A 120 7.00 11.06 -3.89
N LEU A 121 6.75 11.39 -2.62
CA LEU A 121 5.40 11.64 -2.12
C LEU A 121 5.06 13.13 -2.26
N ASP A 122 3.94 13.40 -2.92
CA ASP A 122 3.48 14.77 -3.11
C ASP A 122 3.09 15.42 -1.78
N PRO A 123 3.24 16.75 -1.65
CA PRO A 123 2.83 17.43 -0.42
C PRO A 123 1.31 17.34 -0.27
N GLY A 124 0.85 17.10 0.97
CA GLY A 124 -0.57 16.94 1.28
C GLY A 124 -0.82 15.60 1.94
N TYR A 125 -1.44 14.67 1.21
CA TYR A 125 -1.85 13.38 1.74
C TYR A 125 -1.29 12.22 0.94
N VAL A 126 -1.00 11.13 1.64
CA VAL A 126 -0.80 9.81 1.07
C VAL A 126 -1.94 8.91 1.52
N SER A 127 -2.53 8.19 0.58
CA SER A 127 -3.70 7.35 0.82
C SER A 127 -3.41 5.88 0.53
N PHE A 128 -4.16 5.01 1.21
CA PHE A 128 -3.93 3.57 1.23
C PHE A 128 -5.23 2.82 0.99
N ARG A 129 -5.12 1.74 0.22
CA ARG A 129 -6.22 0.78 0.03
C ARG A 129 -5.66 -0.63 0.01
N LEU A 130 -6.33 -1.54 0.70
CA LEU A 130 -5.97 -2.96 0.61
C LEU A 130 -6.36 -3.53 -0.74
N ASP A 131 -5.44 -4.29 -1.31
CA ASP A 131 -5.61 -4.90 -2.59
C ASP A 131 -6.07 -6.36 -2.46
N CYS A 132 -7.38 -6.57 -2.36
CA CYS A 132 -7.98 -7.87 -2.04
C CYS A 132 -8.81 -8.41 -3.21
N PHE A 133 -8.75 -9.73 -3.42
CA PHE A 133 -9.54 -10.39 -4.47
C PHE A 133 -11.05 -10.18 -4.23
N GLY A 134 -11.79 -9.93 -5.31
CA GLY A 134 -13.24 -9.73 -5.26
C GLY A 134 -13.70 -8.33 -4.85
N PHE A 135 -12.77 -7.38 -4.66
CA PHE A 135 -13.08 -5.97 -4.39
C PHE A 135 -12.72 -5.06 -5.58
N PRO A 136 -13.42 -3.92 -5.76
CA PRO A 136 -13.08 -2.96 -6.80
C PRO A 136 -11.66 -2.44 -6.64
N GLY A 137 -10.87 -2.47 -7.71
CA GLY A 137 -9.49 -2.01 -7.72
C GLY A 137 -8.46 -3.08 -7.35
N GLY A 138 -8.88 -4.30 -7.00
CA GLY A 138 -7.95 -5.40 -6.77
C GLY A 138 -7.97 -6.57 -7.74
N PRO A 139 -7.19 -7.64 -7.50
CA PRO A 139 -7.01 -8.70 -8.47
C PRO A 139 -8.36 -9.35 -8.76
N GLY A 140 -8.75 -9.42 -10.03
CA GLY A 140 -10.05 -9.96 -10.45
C GLY A 140 -11.26 -9.06 -10.18
N GLY A 141 -11.07 -7.84 -9.67
CA GLY A 141 -12.14 -6.85 -9.50
C GLY A 141 -12.52 -6.16 -10.82
N PRO A 142 -13.75 -5.61 -10.94
CA PRO A 142 -14.27 -4.98 -12.17
C PRO A 142 -13.54 -3.68 -12.59
N GLY A 143 -12.44 -3.32 -11.93
CA GLY A 143 -11.61 -2.16 -12.25
C GLY A 143 -10.11 -2.37 -12.01
N GLY A 144 -9.64 -3.62 -11.96
CA GLY A 144 -8.20 -3.92 -11.86
C GLY A 144 -7.47 -3.48 -13.12
N ALA A 145 -6.81 -2.33 -13.08
CA ALA A 145 -6.01 -1.82 -14.17
C ALA A 145 -4.67 -2.59 -14.23
N GLY A 146 -4.54 -3.43 -15.26
CA GLY A 146 -3.29 -3.66 -15.98
C GLY A 146 -2.11 -4.26 -15.22
N SER A 147 -2.08 -5.59 -15.12
CA SER A 147 -0.78 -6.29 -15.24
C SER A 147 -0.25 -6.01 -16.64
N SER A 148 0.78 -5.18 -16.74
CA SER A 148 1.55 -4.94 -17.95
C SER A 148 2.32 -6.20 -18.36
N ALA A 149 1.64 -7.12 -19.04
CA ALA A 149 2.32 -8.03 -19.95
C ALA A 149 2.77 -7.18 -21.15
N GLY A 150 4.05 -6.79 -21.16
CA GLY A 150 4.69 -6.20 -22.33
C GLY A 150 4.60 -7.14 -23.55
N PRO A 151 4.72 -6.60 -24.77
CA PRO A 151 4.57 -7.42 -25.97
C PRO A 151 5.70 -8.45 -26.04
N GLU A 152 5.33 -9.73 -26.16
CA GLU A 152 6.25 -10.79 -26.55
C GLU A 152 6.81 -10.47 -27.94
N ILE A 153 8.01 -9.90 -28.00
CA ILE A 153 8.83 -9.87 -29.21
C ILE A 153 9.36 -11.28 -29.38
N SER A 154 8.72 -12.05 -30.26
CA SER A 154 9.23 -13.33 -30.74
C SER A 154 10.18 -13.06 -31.90
N ASP A 155 11.47 -13.02 -31.60
CA ASP A 155 12.53 -13.19 -32.58
C ASP A 155 12.51 -14.64 -33.10
N GLY A 156 12.43 -14.78 -34.41
CA GLY A 156 12.69 -16.05 -35.10
C GLY A 156 12.91 -15.81 -36.60
N PRO A 157 14.16 -15.85 -37.09
CA PRO A 157 14.41 -16.01 -38.51
C PRO A 157 14.45 -17.52 -38.87
N GLU A 158 14.57 -17.79 -40.16
CA GLU A 158 14.77 -19.11 -40.79
C GLU A 158 13.50 -19.82 -41.26
N SER A 159 13.17 -19.60 -42.53
CA SER A 159 12.89 -20.70 -43.45
C SER A 159 13.38 -20.29 -44.84
N SER A 160 14.63 -20.65 -45.11
CA SER A 160 15.22 -20.76 -46.42
C SER A 160 14.66 -22.01 -47.10
N ASP A 161 14.02 -21.87 -48.27
CA ASP A 161 13.98 -22.94 -49.26
C ASP A 161 13.71 -22.40 -50.68
N GLY A 162 14.72 -22.58 -51.50
CA GLY A 162 14.70 -22.57 -52.96
C GLY A 162 16.13 -22.82 -53.43
N PRO A 163 16.41 -23.40 -54.62
CA PRO A 163 15.51 -24.03 -55.61
C PRO A 163 15.96 -25.46 -56.03
N ALA A 164 15.17 -26.17 -56.84
CA ALA A 164 15.66 -27.18 -57.80
C ALA A 164 14.59 -27.55 -58.85
N ASP A 165 14.76 -26.96 -60.05
CA ASP A 165 14.63 -27.53 -61.40
C ASP A 165 13.47 -28.48 -61.78
N TYR A 166 12.64 -28.05 -62.74
CA TYR A 166 12.41 -28.68 -64.06
C TYR A 166 11.84 -27.66 -65.06
#